data_AF-A0A351Q534-F1
#
_entry.id   AF-A0A351Q534-F1
#
_cell.length_a   1.000
_cell.length_b   1.000
_cell.length_c   1.000
_cell.angle_alpha   90.00
_cell.angle_beta   90.00
_cell.angle_gamma   90.00
#
_symmetry.space_group_name_H-M   'P 1'
#
loop_
_entity.id
_entity.type
_entity.pdbx_description
1 polymer ?
#
loop_
_entity_poly.entity_id
_entity_poly.type
_entity_poly.pdbx_seq_one_letter_code
_entity_poly.pdbx_strand_id
1 'polypeptide(L)'
;MVLVGGDDYPDAVSAVMNNGIWAKTKDGKWHAKGRDEVPDAVTALKTMKYAVHIRGMLRDVPVINSQTLQIVPVKGAPALKNGEYNLHGDKMPAQAGDLVKVAVLYKGNPVEGARVIRDFVTMPDQQPWVTGKDGTVYFPVRNQGLNVIGASYDGPADEPNRIDKVEHFATLSFVLKHLPE
;
A
#
# COMPACT_ATOMS: atom_id res chain seq x y z
N MET A 1 0.26 -9.78 14.12
CA MET A 1 -0.58 -8.60 14.37
C MET A 1 0.16 -7.71 15.34
N VAL A 2 0.34 -6.43 15.03
CA VAL A 2 0.90 -5.44 15.97
C VAL A 2 -0.21 -4.47 16.36
N LEU A 3 -0.31 -4.17 17.65
CA LEU A 3 -1.26 -3.20 18.22
C LEU A 3 -0.46 -2.04 18.82
N VAL A 4 -0.86 -0.80 18.52
CA VAL A 4 -0.32 0.41 19.16
C VAL A 4 -1.36 0.89 20.16
N GLY A 5 -1.01 0.95 21.45
CA GLY A 5 -1.92 1.31 22.53
C GLY A 5 -2.22 2.81 22.60
N GLY A 6 -3.47 3.14 22.97
CA GLY A 6 -3.95 4.46 23.37
C GLY A 6 -4.85 4.32 24.61
N ASP A 7 -5.36 5.43 25.14
CA ASP A 7 -5.93 5.50 26.50
C ASP A 7 -7.15 4.58 26.74
N ASP A 8 -7.86 4.11 25.70
CA ASP A 8 -8.96 3.12 25.81
C ASP A 8 -9.07 2.08 24.66
N TYR A 9 -8.39 2.30 23.52
CA TYR A 9 -8.48 1.47 22.30
C TYR A 9 -7.20 1.60 21.47
N PRO A 10 -6.87 0.65 20.58
CA PRO A 10 -5.67 0.76 19.76
C PRO A 10 -5.77 1.94 18.77
N ASP A 11 -4.72 2.74 18.74
CA ASP A 11 -4.56 3.87 17.83
C ASP A 11 -4.31 3.42 16.38
N ALA A 12 -3.67 2.27 16.25
CA ALA A 12 -3.42 1.62 14.98
C ALA A 12 -3.35 0.10 15.12
N VAL A 13 -3.68 -0.58 14.03
CA VAL A 13 -3.57 -2.04 13.89
C VAL A 13 -2.74 -2.34 12.65
N SER A 14 -1.86 -3.33 12.76
CA SER A 14 -1.19 -3.89 11.59
C SER A 14 -1.37 -5.40 11.47
N ALA A 15 -1.44 -5.86 10.21
CA ALA A 15 -1.59 -7.27 9.87
C ALA A 15 -0.62 -7.68 8.75
N VAL A 16 -0.29 -8.96 8.75
CA VAL A 16 0.49 -9.62 7.70
C VAL A 16 -0.23 -10.93 7.39
N MET A 17 -0.42 -11.21 6.11
CA MET A 17 -1.05 -12.43 5.62
C MET A 17 -0.17 -13.02 4.53
N ASN A 18 0.30 -14.25 4.75
CA ASN A 18 0.76 -15.09 3.67
C ASN A 18 -0.48 -15.67 2.99
N ASN A 19 -0.79 -15.19 1.79
CA ASN A 19 -1.97 -15.61 1.03
C ASN A 19 -1.64 -16.80 0.10
N GLY A 20 -0.46 -17.40 0.24
CA GLY A 20 -0.10 -18.67 -0.38
C GLY A 20 0.49 -18.55 -1.78
N ILE A 21 0.81 -19.71 -2.34
CA ILE A 21 1.34 -19.88 -3.69
C ILE A 21 0.18 -20.13 -4.65
N TRP A 22 0.23 -19.47 -5.81
CA TRP A 22 -0.78 -19.53 -6.84
C TRP A 22 -0.14 -19.68 -8.21
N ALA A 23 -0.66 -20.60 -9.03
CA ALA A 23 -0.30 -20.77 -10.43
C ALA A 23 -1.50 -20.43 -11.31
N LYS A 24 -1.27 -19.63 -12.35
CA LYS A 24 -2.27 -19.29 -13.38
C LYS A 24 -2.01 -20.10 -14.63
N THR A 25 -3.03 -20.80 -15.13
CA THR A 25 -2.98 -21.56 -16.39
C THR A 25 -3.34 -20.67 -17.59
N LYS A 26 -3.10 -21.17 -18.81
CA LYS A 26 -3.38 -20.43 -20.08
C LYS A 26 -4.84 -20.03 -20.25
N ASP A 27 -5.76 -20.82 -19.71
CA ASP A 27 -7.20 -20.55 -19.69
C ASP A 27 -7.62 -19.54 -18.61
N GLY A 28 -6.64 -19.04 -17.84
CA GLY A 28 -6.82 -17.97 -16.86
C GLY A 28 -7.23 -18.41 -15.46
N LYS A 29 -7.37 -19.71 -15.21
CA LYS A 29 -7.71 -20.24 -13.88
C LYS A 29 -6.53 -20.16 -12.92
N TRP A 30 -6.83 -19.93 -11.65
CA TRP A 30 -5.87 -19.92 -10.56
C TRP A 30 -5.95 -21.21 -9.76
N HIS A 31 -4.78 -21.79 -9.49
CA HIS A 31 -4.61 -22.99 -8.68
C HIS A 31 -3.76 -22.66 -7.46
N ALA A 32 -4.18 -23.09 -6.26
CA ALA A 32 -3.43 -22.88 -5.01
C ALA A 32 -2.23 -23.83 -4.90
N LYS A 33 -1.34 -23.78 -5.89
CA LYS A 33 -0.20 -24.67 -6.15
C LYS A 33 0.91 -23.91 -6.86
N GLY A 34 2.13 -24.45 -6.81
CA GLY A 34 3.27 -23.92 -7.58
C GLY A 34 3.35 -24.48 -9.00
N ARG A 35 4.28 -23.93 -9.78
CA ARG A 35 4.60 -24.37 -11.15
C ARG A 35 5.07 -25.83 -11.21
N ASP A 36 5.71 -26.30 -10.14
CA ASP A 36 6.13 -27.68 -9.95
C ASP A 36 4.97 -28.69 -9.99
N GLU A 37 3.77 -28.26 -9.60
CA GLU A 37 2.55 -29.09 -9.64
C GLU A 37 1.57 -28.69 -10.74
N VAL A 38 1.81 -27.57 -11.42
CA VAL A 38 0.98 -27.04 -12.52
C VAL A 38 1.90 -26.77 -13.72
N PRO A 39 2.30 -27.82 -14.49
CA PRO A 39 3.33 -27.71 -15.51
C PRO A 39 2.98 -26.77 -16.68
N ASP A 40 1.69 -26.54 -16.92
CA ASP A 40 1.16 -25.65 -17.96
C ASP A 40 0.93 -24.21 -17.48
N ALA A 41 1.35 -23.88 -16.25
CA ALA A 41 1.24 -22.54 -15.69
C ALA A 41 1.95 -21.49 -16.56
N VAL A 42 1.25 -20.41 -16.90
CA VAL A 42 1.84 -19.24 -17.55
C VAL A 42 2.55 -18.34 -16.56
N THR A 43 2.11 -18.35 -15.30
CA THR A 43 2.82 -17.73 -14.18
C THR A 43 2.53 -18.47 -12.89
N ALA A 44 3.48 -18.49 -11.97
CA ALA A 44 3.31 -18.90 -10.60
C ALA A 44 3.91 -17.85 -9.66
N LEU A 45 3.23 -17.56 -8.56
CA LEU A 45 3.65 -16.52 -7.62
C LEU A 45 3.27 -16.88 -6.19
N LYS A 46 4.00 -16.33 -5.23
CA LYS A 46 3.56 -16.27 -3.83
C LYS A 46 2.93 -14.90 -3.58
N THR A 47 1.78 -14.85 -2.92
CA THR A 47 1.13 -13.58 -2.57
C THR A 47 1.29 -13.27 -1.10
N MET A 48 1.78 -12.07 -0.80
CA MET A 48 1.91 -11.56 0.56
C MET A 48 1.12 -10.28 0.72
N LYS A 49 0.29 -10.19 1.77
CA LYS A 49 -0.51 -9.01 2.06
C LYS A 49 -0.13 -8.37 3.40
N TYR A 50 -0.13 -7.05 3.42
CA TYR A 50 0.22 -6.23 4.57
C TYR A 50 -0.85 -5.16 4.75
N ALA A 51 -1.22 -4.86 5.98
CA ALA A 51 -2.17 -3.80 6.26
C ALA A 51 -1.73 -2.96 7.44
N VAL A 52 -1.94 -1.67 7.33
CA VAL A 52 -1.91 -0.72 8.45
C VAL A 52 -3.22 0.04 8.44
N HIS A 53 -3.94 0.00 9.55
CA HIS A 53 -5.08 0.85 9.81
C HIS A 53 -4.73 1.82 10.92
N ILE A 54 -4.88 3.11 10.64
CA ILE A 54 -4.81 4.17 11.62
C ILE A 54 -6.25 4.52 12.00
N ARG A 55 -6.55 4.46 13.30
CA ARG A 55 -7.81 4.99 13.82
C ARG A 55 -7.74 6.52 13.80
N GLY A 56 -8.47 7.15 12.88
CA GLY A 56 -8.52 8.60 12.73
C GLY A 56 -7.59 9.15 11.65
N MET A 57 -7.14 10.39 11.82
CA MET A 57 -6.40 11.14 10.80
C MET A 57 -5.04 10.51 10.47
N LEU A 58 -4.56 10.76 9.25
CA LEU A 58 -3.22 10.34 8.83
C LEU A 58 -2.17 10.95 9.76
N ARG A 59 -1.24 10.11 10.21
CA ARG A 59 -0.12 10.46 11.10
C ARG A 59 1.08 9.60 10.75
N ASP A 60 2.22 9.90 11.38
CA ASP A 60 3.44 9.14 11.18
C ASP A 60 3.21 7.66 11.52
N VAL A 61 3.70 6.78 10.65
CA VAL A 61 3.69 5.33 10.86
C VAL A 61 5.14 4.85 10.95
N PRO A 62 5.56 4.23 12.06
CA PRO A 62 6.91 3.72 12.17
C PRO A 62 7.13 2.57 11.17
N VAL A 63 8.38 2.30 10.83
CA VAL A 63 8.73 1.09 10.07
C VAL A 63 8.35 -0.14 10.90
N ILE A 64 7.56 -1.04 10.32
CA ILE A 64 7.11 -2.27 10.95
C ILE A 64 7.94 -3.41 10.36
N ASN A 65 8.95 -3.88 11.09
CA ASN A 65 9.91 -4.87 10.58
C ASN A 65 9.29 -6.18 10.09
N SER A 66 8.09 -6.54 10.56
CA SER A 66 7.36 -7.73 10.07
C SER A 66 6.67 -7.52 8.72
N GLN A 67 6.57 -6.29 8.21
CA GLN A 67 6.01 -5.98 6.89
C GLN A 67 7.12 -5.86 5.86
N THR A 68 7.21 -6.83 4.94
CA THR A 68 8.19 -6.79 3.85
C THR A 68 7.88 -5.68 2.86
N LEU A 69 6.59 -5.36 2.65
CA LEU A 69 6.15 -4.19 1.92
C LEU A 69 5.31 -3.33 2.85
N GLN A 70 5.60 -2.04 2.95
CA GLN A 70 4.89 -1.11 3.81
C GLN A 70 4.69 0.22 3.08
N ILE A 71 3.53 0.86 3.30
CA ILE A 71 3.28 2.24 2.90
C ILE A 71 3.45 3.11 4.15
N VAL A 72 4.31 4.13 4.09
CA VAL A 72 4.49 5.10 5.17
C VAL A 72 4.14 6.51 4.70
N PRO A 73 3.35 7.28 5.46
CA PRO A 73 3.17 8.70 5.22
C PRO A 73 4.50 9.44 5.33
N VAL A 74 4.73 10.40 4.45
CA VAL A 74 5.89 11.28 4.52
C VAL A 74 5.37 12.71 4.69
N LYS A 75 5.86 13.42 5.70
CA LYS A 75 5.58 14.85 5.87
C LYS A 75 6.15 15.63 4.68
N GLY A 76 5.47 16.72 4.30
CA GLY A 76 5.87 17.48 3.14
C GLY A 76 5.28 16.92 1.86
N ALA A 77 4.04 17.33 1.56
CA ALA A 77 3.49 17.28 0.22
C ALA A 77 3.26 18.73 -0.27
N PRO A 78 3.61 19.06 -1.52
CA PRO A 78 3.19 20.33 -2.11
C PRO A 78 1.64 20.37 -2.12
N ALA A 79 0.97 21.42 -1.64
CA ALA A 79 -0.50 21.50 -1.76
C ALA A 79 -0.90 22.12 -3.12
N LEU A 80 -2.16 21.99 -3.52
CA LEU A 80 -2.71 22.63 -4.73
C LEU A 80 -3.40 23.94 -4.35
N LYS A 81 -3.02 25.07 -4.97
CA LYS A 81 -3.76 26.33 -4.91
C LYS A 81 -3.88 26.91 -6.33
N ASN A 82 -5.11 27.04 -6.84
CA ASN A 82 -5.39 27.61 -8.17
C ASN A 82 -4.66 26.96 -9.36
N GLY A 83 -4.32 25.66 -9.27
CA GLY A 83 -3.51 24.97 -10.30
C GLY A 83 -1.99 25.12 -10.14
N GLU A 84 -1.51 25.80 -9.10
CA GLU A 84 -0.08 25.90 -8.75
C GLU A 84 0.21 25.32 -7.36
N TYR A 85 1.39 24.73 -7.20
CA TYR A 85 1.79 24.00 -6.00
C TYR A 85 2.26 24.96 -4.88
N ASN A 86 1.58 25.02 -3.72
CA ASN A 86 2.08 25.72 -2.52
C ASN A 86 1.73 24.97 -1.22
N LEU A 87 2.63 24.99 -0.24
CA LEU A 87 2.95 23.91 0.70
C LEU A 87 1.94 23.71 1.87
N HIS A 88 1.62 22.46 2.22
CA HIS A 88 1.19 22.12 3.61
C HIS A 88 2.37 22.14 4.61
N GLY A 89 3.54 22.66 4.22
CA GLY A 89 4.78 22.52 4.97
C GLY A 89 4.97 21.07 5.38
N ASP A 90 5.27 20.83 6.65
CA ASP A 90 5.46 19.50 7.23
C ASP A 90 4.16 18.82 7.71
N LYS A 91 2.98 19.32 7.31
CA LYS A 91 1.68 18.81 7.80
C LYS A 91 1.13 17.68 6.92
N MET A 92 0.42 16.76 7.56
CA MET A 92 -0.37 15.70 6.90
C MET A 92 -1.65 16.28 6.28
N PRO A 93 -2.19 15.64 5.22
CA PRO A 93 -3.46 16.05 4.60
C PRO A 93 -4.61 16.01 5.61
N ALA A 94 -5.50 17.00 5.52
CA ALA A 94 -6.66 17.15 6.39
C ALA A 94 -7.99 17.17 5.62
N GLN A 95 -7.96 17.43 4.32
CA GLN A 95 -9.13 17.55 3.45
C GLN A 95 -9.03 16.65 2.22
N ALA A 96 -10.19 16.26 1.68
CA ALA A 96 -10.22 15.65 0.36
C ALA A 96 -9.66 16.63 -0.67
N GLY A 97 -8.86 16.13 -1.61
CA GLY A 97 -8.13 16.94 -2.59
C GLY A 97 -6.72 17.36 -2.15
N ASP A 98 -6.41 17.37 -0.85
CA ASP A 98 -5.05 17.62 -0.37
C ASP A 98 -4.09 16.59 -0.96
N LEU A 99 -2.89 17.02 -1.37
CA LEU A 99 -1.86 16.09 -1.80
C LEU A 99 -1.31 15.34 -0.60
N VAL A 100 -1.25 14.01 -0.70
CA VAL A 100 -0.53 13.16 0.23
C VAL A 100 0.76 12.69 -0.44
N LYS A 101 1.85 12.72 0.34
CA LYS A 101 3.10 12.04 -0.01
C LYS A 101 3.17 10.75 0.78
N VAL A 102 3.42 9.65 0.09
CA VAL A 102 3.74 8.37 0.72
C VAL A 102 5.07 7.84 0.18
N ALA A 103 5.79 7.11 1.02
CA ALA A 103 6.87 6.25 0.58
C ALA A 103 6.40 4.80 0.64
N VAL A 104 6.79 3.99 -0.35
CA VAL A 104 6.68 2.55 -0.28
C VAL A 104 8.04 1.99 0.11
N LEU A 105 8.06 1.20 1.17
CA LEU A 105 9.25 0.54 1.67
C LEU A 105 9.20 -0.94 1.31
N TYR A 106 10.27 -1.46 0.71
CA TYR A 106 10.53 -2.88 0.57
C TYR A 106 11.69 -3.29 1.47
N LYS A 107 11.44 -4.26 2.37
CA LYS A 107 12.39 -4.69 3.41
C LYS A 107 12.91 -3.51 4.24
N GLY A 108 12.02 -2.58 4.58
CA GLY A 108 12.33 -1.38 5.39
C GLY A 108 13.04 -0.25 4.62
N ASN A 109 13.36 -0.42 3.34
CA ASN A 109 14.05 0.60 2.53
C ASN A 109 13.12 1.15 1.44
N PRO A 110 13.21 2.43 1.06
CA PRO A 110 12.40 2.97 -0.04
C PRO A 110 12.61 2.20 -1.33
N VAL A 111 11.53 1.93 -2.07
CA VAL A 111 11.56 1.11 -3.28
C VAL A 111 11.01 1.85 -4.50
N GLU A 112 11.81 1.89 -5.57
CA GLU A 112 11.39 2.37 -6.87
C GLU A 112 10.48 1.35 -7.58
N GLY A 113 9.53 1.83 -8.38
CA GLY A 113 8.71 0.96 -9.23
C GLY A 113 7.51 0.31 -8.54
N ALA A 114 7.25 0.60 -7.26
CA ALA A 114 6.01 0.17 -6.61
C ALA A 114 4.81 0.91 -7.19
N ARG A 115 3.75 0.17 -7.49
CA ARG A 115 2.51 0.68 -8.08
C ARG A 115 1.52 1.02 -6.99
N VAL A 116 1.17 2.29 -6.85
CA VAL A 116 0.30 2.82 -5.79
C VAL A 116 -1.03 3.26 -6.37
N ILE A 117 -2.11 2.87 -5.70
CA ILE A 117 -3.48 3.28 -5.98
C ILE A 117 -4.03 4.02 -4.75
N ARG A 118 -4.63 5.19 -4.97
CA ARG A 118 -5.07 6.07 -3.86
C ARG A 118 -6.38 5.65 -3.20
N ASP A 119 -7.17 4.82 -3.87
CA ASP A 119 -8.47 4.33 -3.39
C ASP A 119 -8.68 2.89 -3.86
N PHE A 120 -8.23 1.95 -3.04
CA PHE A 120 -8.34 0.53 -3.31
C PHE A 120 -9.78 0.00 -3.19
N VAL A 121 -10.62 0.64 -2.36
CA VAL A 121 -11.95 0.11 -2.05
C VAL A 121 -12.95 0.49 -3.13
N THR A 122 -12.93 1.74 -3.60
CA THR A 122 -13.91 2.23 -4.57
C THR A 122 -13.37 2.34 -5.98
N MET A 123 -12.03 2.37 -6.17
CA MET A 123 -11.37 2.48 -7.47
C MET A 123 -10.13 1.56 -7.60
N PRO A 124 -10.28 0.23 -7.39
CA PRO A 124 -9.15 -0.70 -7.41
C PRO A 124 -8.42 -0.76 -8.77
N ASP A 125 -9.15 -0.54 -9.88
CA ASP A 125 -8.63 -0.66 -11.25
C ASP A 125 -8.09 0.66 -11.82
N GLN A 126 -7.91 1.69 -10.99
CA GLN A 126 -7.33 2.95 -11.45
C GLN A 126 -5.89 2.76 -11.92
N GLN A 127 -5.47 3.57 -12.89
CA GLN A 127 -4.06 3.60 -13.31
C GLN A 127 -3.19 3.95 -12.10
N PRO A 128 -2.20 3.10 -11.75
CA PRO A 128 -1.38 3.33 -10.58
C PRO A 128 -0.38 4.45 -10.82
N TRP A 129 -0.09 5.21 -9.77
CA TRP A 129 1.14 5.99 -9.73
C TRP A 129 2.32 5.06 -9.42
N VAL A 130 3.50 5.39 -9.91
CA VAL A 130 4.71 4.57 -9.70
C VAL A 130 5.69 5.34 -8.84
N THR A 131 6.24 4.69 -7.82
CA THR A 131 7.24 5.32 -6.95
C THR A 131 8.53 5.59 -7.70
N GLY A 132 9.13 6.76 -7.43
CA GLY A 132 10.44 7.13 -7.96
C GLY A 132 11.60 6.46 -7.21
N LYS A 133 12.84 6.85 -7.55
CA LYS A 133 14.08 6.35 -6.95
C LYS A 133 14.16 6.48 -5.43
N ASP A 134 13.51 7.51 -4.87
CA ASP A 134 13.44 7.74 -3.43
C ASP A 134 12.30 6.96 -2.76
N GLY A 135 11.61 6.10 -3.51
CA GLY A 135 10.47 5.29 -3.09
C GLY A 135 9.19 6.08 -2.85
N THR A 136 9.13 7.35 -3.24
CA THR A 136 7.99 8.22 -2.96
C THR A 136 7.06 8.44 -4.14
N VAL A 137 5.83 8.81 -3.82
CA VAL A 137 4.79 9.20 -4.77
C VAL A 137 3.82 10.18 -4.14
N TYR A 138 3.18 11.00 -4.97
CA TYR A 138 2.20 12.01 -4.55
C TYR A 138 0.90 11.84 -5.33
N PHE A 139 -0.23 12.00 -4.65
CA PHE A 139 -1.56 12.01 -5.26
C PHE A 139 -2.55 12.72 -4.33
N PRO A 140 -3.68 13.23 -4.84
CA PRO A 140 -4.67 13.88 -3.99
C PRO A 140 -5.45 12.84 -3.20
N VAL A 141 -5.74 13.14 -1.93
CA VAL A 141 -6.62 12.35 -1.07
C VAL A 141 -8.02 12.34 -1.65
N ARG A 142 -8.66 11.16 -1.69
CA ARG A 142 -9.88 10.96 -2.47
C ARG A 142 -11.16 11.32 -1.72
N ASN A 143 -11.22 11.01 -0.42
CA ASN A 143 -12.47 11.02 0.34
C ASN A 143 -12.37 11.87 1.61
N GLN A 144 -13.43 12.62 1.92
CA GLN A 144 -13.64 13.18 3.26
C GLN A 144 -14.30 12.09 4.12
N GLY A 145 -13.49 11.35 4.86
CA GLY A 145 -13.88 10.09 5.51
C GLY A 145 -12.81 9.02 5.30
N LEU A 146 -13.22 7.77 5.10
CA LEU A 146 -12.31 6.63 4.92
C LEU A 146 -11.49 6.76 3.62
N ASN A 147 -10.17 6.62 3.76
CA ASN A 147 -9.24 6.49 2.66
C ASN A 147 -8.45 5.19 2.82
N VAL A 148 -8.28 4.44 1.72
CA VAL A 148 -7.52 3.19 1.69
C VAL A 148 -6.57 3.23 0.50
N ILE A 149 -5.31 3.50 0.79
CA ILE A 149 -4.23 3.49 -0.20
C ILE A 149 -3.74 2.05 -0.33
N GLY A 150 -3.56 1.58 -1.56
CA GLY A 150 -2.97 0.29 -1.88
C GLY A 150 -1.63 0.46 -2.59
N ALA A 151 -0.68 -0.44 -2.36
CA ALA A 151 0.57 -0.50 -3.10
C ALA A 151 0.91 -1.95 -3.45
N SER A 152 1.32 -2.20 -4.69
CA SER A 152 1.83 -3.50 -5.14
C SER A 152 3.29 -3.40 -5.55
N TYR A 153 4.05 -4.45 -5.26
CA TYR A 153 5.44 -4.59 -5.67
C TYR A 153 5.77 -6.06 -5.91
N ASP A 154 6.39 -6.34 -7.06
CA ASP A 154 6.83 -7.69 -7.42
C ASP A 154 8.28 -7.87 -6.97
N GLY A 155 8.48 -8.71 -5.95
CA GLY A 155 9.80 -9.10 -5.44
C GLY A 155 10.35 -10.35 -6.13
N PRO A 156 11.64 -10.65 -5.95
CA PRO A 156 12.25 -11.87 -6.49
C PRO A 156 11.61 -13.12 -5.90
N ALA A 157 11.62 -14.22 -6.65
CA ALA A 157 11.22 -15.53 -6.15
C ALA A 157 12.09 -15.96 -4.95
N ASP A 158 11.45 -16.45 -3.90
CA ASP A 158 12.12 -17.11 -2.76
C ASP A 158 12.10 -18.65 -2.89
N GLU A 159 11.28 -19.19 -3.78
CA GLU A 159 11.20 -20.61 -4.15
C GLU A 159 11.24 -20.75 -5.69
N PRO A 160 12.38 -20.49 -6.36
CA PRO A 160 12.45 -20.31 -7.82
C PRO A 160 12.02 -21.53 -8.66
N ASN A 161 12.01 -22.73 -8.07
CA ASN A 161 11.49 -23.93 -8.74
C ASN A 161 9.95 -24.00 -8.75
N ARG A 162 9.29 -23.20 -7.90
CA ARG A 162 7.83 -23.25 -7.66
C ARG A 162 7.13 -21.97 -8.07
N ILE A 163 7.81 -20.82 -7.98
CA ILE A 163 7.25 -19.50 -8.27
C ILE A 163 8.22 -18.66 -9.09
N ASP A 164 7.67 -17.76 -9.90
CA ASP A 164 8.41 -16.80 -10.72
C ASP A 164 8.76 -15.54 -9.91
N LYS A 165 7.92 -15.20 -8.92
CA LYS A 165 8.02 -13.97 -8.11
C LYS A 165 7.22 -14.06 -6.80
N VAL A 166 7.50 -13.14 -5.89
CA VAL A 166 6.63 -12.85 -4.74
C VAL A 166 5.88 -11.55 -5.03
N GLU A 167 4.57 -11.62 -5.15
CA GLU A 167 3.72 -10.43 -5.27
C GLU A 167 3.38 -9.92 -3.86
N HIS A 168 3.81 -8.70 -3.56
CA HIS A 168 3.51 -8.02 -2.32
C HIS A 168 2.41 -7.00 -2.53
N PHE A 169 1.42 -6.96 -1.63
CA PHE A 169 0.38 -5.95 -1.60
C PHE A 169 0.21 -5.36 -0.20
N ALA A 170 0.39 -4.05 -0.07
CA ALA A 170 0.25 -3.33 1.20
C ALA A 170 -0.93 -2.37 1.14
N THR A 171 -1.63 -2.20 2.26
CA THR A 171 -2.62 -1.13 2.43
C THR A 171 -2.29 -0.24 3.62
N LEU A 172 -2.61 1.05 3.44
CA LEU A 172 -2.63 2.04 4.52
C LEU A 172 -4.01 2.70 4.52
N SER A 173 -4.70 2.64 5.65
CA SER A 173 -6.01 3.26 5.81
C SER A 173 -6.06 4.24 6.97
N PHE A 174 -6.83 5.31 6.76
CA PHE A 174 -7.05 6.39 7.72
C PHE A 174 -8.38 7.08 7.42
N VAL A 175 -8.82 7.96 8.33
CA VAL A 175 -10.09 8.67 8.23
C VAL A 175 -9.85 10.18 8.35
N LEU A 176 -10.28 10.95 7.36
CA LEU A 176 -10.39 12.41 7.50
C LEU A 176 -11.69 12.75 8.23
N LYS A 177 -11.66 13.75 9.12
CA LYS A 177 -12.87 14.21 9.83
C LYS A 177 -13.92 14.70 8.84
N HIS A 178 -15.19 14.41 9.06
CA HIS A 178 -16.24 15.01 8.24
C HIS A 178 -16.23 16.54 8.36
N LEU A 179 -16.58 17.22 7.26
CA LEU A 179 -16.89 18.64 7.33
C LEU A 179 -18.23 18.80 8.08
N PRO A 180 -18.45 19.94 8.76
CA PRO A 180 -19.76 20.25 9.34
C PRO A 180 -20.88 20.12 8.29
N GLU A 181 -22.05 19.67 8.75
CA GLU A 181 -23.29 19.66 7.96
C GLU A 181 -23.89 21.06 7.83
#